data_AF-A0A4Y7U5J7-F1
#
_entry.id   AF-A0A4Y7U5J7-F1
#
_cell.length_a   1.000
_cell.length_b   1.000
_cell.length_c   1.000
_cell.angle_alpha   90.00
_cell.angle_beta   90.00
_cell.angle_gamma   90.00
#
_symmetry.space_group_name_H-M   'P 1'
#
loop_
_entity.id
_entity.type
_entity.pdbx_description
1 polymer ?
#
loop_
_entity_poly.entity_id
_entity_poly.type
_entity_poly.pdbx_seq_one_letter_code
_entity_poly.pdbx_strand_id
1 'polypeptide(L)'
;VEDINRDNTMNTINAYYEYSIDMRPNMDIGQNYITDIRNVSNIELPNGSTTTARWIQFKIPVSQPQNTIGNITDFRSIRFMRMFMTGFNEQMTVRFGALDLVRGEWRRYTGTLDANDTDPTNDNTDFDVLAVNVQENDTKLPINYVTPPGVQREQLYNNNTVINQNEQSLALRISGGGLEYKVSRAV
;
A
#
# COMPACT_ATOMS: atom_id res chain seq x y z
N VAL A 1 13.77 -10.14 26.75
CA VAL A 1 14.41 -8.83 27.00
C VAL A 1 13.46 -7.78 26.44
N GLU A 2 13.13 -6.75 27.22
CA GLU A 2 12.15 -5.71 26.84
C GLU A 2 12.71 -4.70 25.81
N ASP A 3 13.99 -4.84 25.46
CA ASP A 3 14.68 -4.07 24.44
C ASP A 3 14.58 -4.78 23.06
N ILE A 4 13.70 -4.27 22.20
CA ILE A 4 13.43 -4.83 20.86
C ILE A 4 14.55 -4.45 19.88
N ASN A 5 15.11 -3.25 19.96
CA ASN A 5 16.12 -2.75 19.01
C ASN A 5 17.57 -2.91 19.51
N ARG A 6 17.76 -3.50 20.70
CA ARG A 6 19.07 -3.77 21.32
C ARG A 6 19.90 -2.50 21.55
N ASP A 7 19.26 -1.38 21.86
CA ASP A 7 19.95 -0.12 22.16
C ASP A 7 20.38 0.02 23.63
N ASN A 8 20.16 -1.03 24.44
CA ASN A 8 20.44 -1.14 25.88
C ASN A 8 19.68 -0.10 26.73
N THR A 9 18.63 0.50 26.17
CA THR A 9 17.76 1.45 26.88
C THR A 9 16.30 1.03 26.78
N MET A 10 15.49 1.42 27.76
CA MET A 10 14.05 1.19 27.72
C MET A 10 13.36 2.42 27.12
N ASN A 11 12.80 2.28 25.92
CA ASN A 11 12.03 3.34 25.28
C ASN A 11 10.60 3.38 25.86
N THR A 12 10.33 4.31 26.78
CA THR A 12 9.00 4.51 27.41
C THR A 12 8.14 5.55 26.70
N ILE A 13 8.67 6.17 25.65
CA ILE A 13 7.98 7.21 24.88
C ILE A 13 6.93 6.54 23.97
N ASN A 14 5.66 6.93 24.16
CA ASN A 14 4.57 6.55 23.28
C ASN A 14 4.26 7.70 22.33
N ALA A 15 4.91 7.70 21.16
CA ALA A 15 4.56 8.57 20.06
C ALA A 15 4.48 7.75 18.77
N TYR A 16 3.31 7.71 18.13
CA TYR A 16 3.05 6.82 17.01
C TYR A 16 1.97 7.35 16.07
N TYR A 17 2.06 6.88 14.83
CA TYR A 17 1.02 7.03 13.81
C TYR A 17 0.15 5.79 13.79
N GLU A 18 -1.16 5.98 13.75
CA GLU A 18 -2.14 4.90 13.73
C GLU A 18 -2.77 4.75 12.35
N TYR A 19 -2.93 3.50 11.94
CA TYR A 19 -3.64 3.10 10.73
C TYR A 19 -4.60 1.99 11.11
N SER A 20 -5.90 2.25 11.00
CA SER A 20 -6.94 1.25 11.23
C SER A 20 -7.40 0.65 9.90
N ILE A 21 -7.57 -0.68 9.90
CA ILE A 21 -8.11 -1.44 8.79
C ILE A 21 -9.33 -2.18 9.31
N ASP A 22 -10.49 -1.80 8.81
CA ASP A 22 -11.73 -2.46 9.12
C ASP A 22 -11.86 -3.76 8.34
N MET A 23 -11.80 -4.88 9.06
CA MET A 23 -12.00 -6.22 8.50
C MET A 23 -13.48 -6.56 8.51
N ARG A 24 -14.12 -6.51 7.34
CA ARG A 24 -15.55 -6.80 7.18
C ARG A 24 -15.79 -7.88 6.11
N PRO A 25 -16.91 -8.61 6.16
CA PRO A 25 -17.40 -9.35 5.00
C PRO A 25 -17.61 -8.39 3.83
N ASN A 26 -17.39 -8.84 2.59
CA ASN A 26 -17.62 -8.06 1.37
C ASN A 26 -16.85 -6.72 1.31
N MET A 27 -15.53 -6.77 1.44
CA MET A 27 -14.69 -5.60 1.15
C MET A 27 -14.51 -5.43 -0.36
N ASP A 28 -14.68 -4.20 -0.84
CA ASP A 28 -14.58 -3.82 -2.25
C ASP A 28 -13.32 -2.99 -2.54
N ILE A 29 -12.85 -3.05 -3.79
CA ILE A 29 -11.70 -2.27 -4.26
C ILE A 29 -12.00 -0.77 -4.12
N GLY A 30 -11.03 -0.01 -3.60
CA GLY A 30 -11.13 1.43 -3.40
C GLY A 30 -11.58 1.85 -2.00
N GLN A 31 -12.04 0.91 -1.17
CA GLN A 31 -12.33 1.13 0.26
C GLN A 31 -11.19 0.60 1.14
N ASN A 32 -11.02 1.13 2.35
CA ASN A 32 -10.08 0.62 3.37
C ASN A 32 -8.67 0.29 2.85
N TYR A 33 -8.11 1.14 1.97
CA TYR A 33 -6.78 0.95 1.36
C TYR A 33 -6.65 -0.27 0.43
N ILE A 34 -7.76 -0.87 0.00
CA ILE A 34 -7.76 -2.01 -0.90
C ILE A 34 -7.50 -1.54 -2.32
N THR A 35 -6.44 -2.08 -2.92
CA THR A 35 -6.02 -1.75 -4.29
C THR A 35 -6.32 -2.85 -5.29
N ASP A 36 -6.39 -4.10 -4.82
CA ASP A 36 -6.69 -5.25 -5.65
C ASP A 36 -7.34 -6.38 -4.86
N ILE A 37 -8.15 -7.19 -5.56
CA ILE A 37 -8.80 -8.39 -5.02
C ILE A 37 -8.67 -9.50 -6.06
N ARG A 38 -7.91 -10.55 -5.71
CA ARG A 38 -7.75 -11.74 -6.53
C ARG A 38 -8.56 -12.90 -5.95
N ASN A 39 -9.62 -13.26 -6.65
CA ASN A 39 -10.41 -14.46 -6.33
C ASN A 39 -9.77 -15.67 -7.02
N VAL A 40 -9.49 -16.72 -6.26
CA VAL A 40 -8.94 -17.98 -6.75
C VAL A 40 -9.92 -19.09 -6.39
N SER A 41 -10.61 -19.61 -7.41
CA SER A 41 -11.53 -20.73 -7.29
C SER A 41 -10.83 -22.06 -7.58
N ASN A 42 -11.44 -23.17 -7.14
CA ASN A 42 -10.99 -24.53 -7.44
C ASN A 42 -9.59 -24.87 -6.92
N ILE A 43 -9.22 -24.35 -5.75
CA ILE A 43 -7.97 -24.71 -5.08
C ILE A 43 -8.13 -26.12 -4.52
N GLU A 44 -7.36 -27.07 -5.04
CA GLU A 44 -7.31 -28.44 -4.53
C GLU A 44 -6.67 -28.46 -3.13
N LEU A 45 -7.43 -28.91 -2.15
CA LEU A 45 -6.97 -29.16 -0.81
C LEU A 45 -6.37 -30.57 -0.71
N PRO A 46 -5.46 -30.84 0.24
CA PRO A 46 -4.83 -32.16 0.39
C PRO A 46 -5.82 -33.32 0.64
N ASN A 47 -7.04 -33.00 1.07
CA ASN A 47 -8.13 -33.96 1.27
C ASN A 47 -8.94 -34.25 -0.03
N GLY A 48 -8.55 -33.70 -1.18
CA GLY A 48 -9.23 -33.86 -2.46
C GLY A 48 -10.45 -32.96 -2.68
N SER A 49 -10.82 -32.12 -1.70
CA SER A 49 -11.89 -31.13 -1.87
C SER A 49 -11.36 -29.85 -2.54
N THR A 50 -12.24 -29.08 -3.16
CA THR A 50 -11.90 -27.75 -3.67
C THR A 50 -12.36 -26.64 -2.73
N THR A 51 -11.59 -25.57 -2.66
CA THR A 51 -11.99 -24.34 -1.96
C THR A 51 -11.85 -23.11 -2.85
N THR A 52 -12.50 -22.02 -2.45
CA THR A 52 -12.31 -20.70 -3.04
C THR A 52 -11.62 -19.82 -2.01
N ALA A 53 -10.53 -19.16 -2.42
CA ALA A 53 -9.83 -18.20 -1.59
C ALA A 53 -9.87 -16.82 -2.25
N ARG A 54 -9.78 -15.78 -1.41
CA ARG A 54 -9.70 -14.40 -1.85
C ARG A 54 -8.46 -13.76 -1.27
N TRP A 55 -7.57 -13.29 -2.14
CA TRP A 55 -6.41 -12.50 -1.78
C TRP A 55 -6.78 -11.02 -1.92
N ILE A 56 -6.57 -10.26 -0.85
CA ILE A 56 -6.93 -8.84 -0.78
C ILE A 56 -5.66 -8.05 -0.55
N GLN A 57 -5.33 -7.16 -1.48
CA GLN A 57 -4.12 -6.34 -1.41
C GLN A 57 -4.43 -5.00 -0.75
N PHE A 58 -3.87 -4.78 0.44
CA PHE A 58 -3.90 -3.51 1.15
C PHE A 58 -2.63 -2.70 0.84
N LYS A 59 -2.78 -1.45 0.40
CA LYS A 59 -1.69 -0.49 0.24
C LYS A 59 -2.00 0.77 1.05
N ILE A 60 -1.38 0.86 2.22
CA ILE A 60 -1.63 1.93 3.20
C ILE A 60 -0.60 3.05 2.99
N PRO A 61 -1.03 4.29 2.69
CA PRO A 61 -0.12 5.41 2.54
C PRO A 61 0.41 5.86 3.91
N VAL A 62 1.68 5.56 4.18
CA VAL A 62 2.34 5.92 5.45
C VAL A 62 2.39 7.43 5.67
N SER A 63 2.28 8.27 4.64
CA SER A 63 2.26 9.73 4.82
C SER A 63 0.92 10.29 5.33
N GLN A 64 -0.13 9.48 5.39
CA GLN A 64 -1.48 9.90 5.76
C GLN A 64 -1.99 9.07 6.95
N PRO A 65 -1.49 9.34 8.17
CA PRO A 65 -1.95 8.66 9.37
C PRO A 65 -3.39 9.07 9.69
N GLN A 66 -4.16 8.15 10.28
CA GLN A 66 -5.52 8.46 10.74
C GLN A 66 -5.48 9.18 12.08
N ASN A 67 -4.67 8.70 13.01
CA ASN A 67 -4.42 9.36 14.29
C ASN A 67 -2.91 9.55 14.49
N THR A 68 -2.57 10.65 15.15
CA THR A 68 -1.21 10.95 15.61
C THR A 68 -1.24 11.06 17.13
N ILE A 69 -0.50 10.17 17.79
CA ILE A 69 -0.45 10.11 19.25
C ILE A 69 0.92 10.58 19.71
N GLY A 70 0.95 11.46 20.71
CA GLY A 70 2.19 12.01 21.29
C GLY A 70 2.80 13.13 20.44
N ASN A 71 4.05 13.50 20.74
CA ASN A 71 4.76 14.62 20.11
C ASN A 71 5.58 14.19 18.89
N ILE A 72 5.00 13.39 18.00
CA ILE A 72 5.64 13.01 16.73
C ILE A 72 5.25 14.00 15.64
N THR A 73 6.25 14.50 14.89
CA THR A 73 6.05 15.55 13.89
C THR A 73 6.39 15.10 12.47
N ASP A 74 7.24 14.08 12.32
CA ASP A 74 7.65 13.59 11.01
C ASP A 74 7.94 12.08 11.03
N PHE A 75 8.32 11.54 9.86
CA PHE A 75 8.67 10.13 9.66
C PHE A 75 10.18 9.86 9.68
N ARG A 76 11.01 10.81 10.11
CA ARG A 76 12.48 10.67 10.05
C ARG A 76 12.99 9.64 11.07
N SER A 77 12.28 9.45 12.17
CA SER A 77 12.72 8.61 13.29
C SER A 77 11.71 7.53 13.66
N ILE A 78 11.23 6.76 12.68
CA ILE A 78 10.37 5.59 12.94
C ILE A 78 11.24 4.36 13.23
N ARG A 79 11.05 3.74 14.40
CA ARG A 79 11.86 2.60 14.86
C ARG A 79 11.09 1.30 14.97
N PHE A 80 9.81 1.37 15.30
CA PHE A 80 9.00 0.20 15.61
C PHE A 80 7.68 0.23 14.84
N MET A 81 7.26 -0.94 14.40
CA MET A 81 5.91 -1.20 13.93
C MET A 81 5.24 -2.14 14.91
N ARG A 82 4.03 -1.81 15.33
CA ARG A 82 3.19 -2.66 16.17
C ARG A 82 1.85 -2.84 15.49
N MET A 83 1.43 -4.09 15.36
CA MET A 83 0.10 -4.47 14.89
C MET A 83 -0.63 -5.14 16.03
N PHE A 84 -1.92 -4.83 16.16
CA PHE A 84 -2.82 -5.49 17.09
C PHE A 84 -4.18 -5.62 16.43
N MET A 85 -4.94 -6.62 16.87
CA MET A 85 -6.26 -6.93 16.36
C MET A 85 -7.26 -6.76 17.50
N THR A 86 -8.36 -6.07 17.24
CA THR A 86 -9.41 -5.78 18.22
C THR A 86 -10.77 -5.78 17.52
N GLY A 87 -11.86 -5.88 18.29
CA GLY A 87 -13.23 -5.78 17.77
C GLY A 87 -13.78 -7.04 17.10
N PHE A 88 -13.12 -8.19 17.25
CA PHE A 88 -13.62 -9.48 16.75
C PHE A 88 -14.48 -10.17 17.82
N ASN A 89 -15.69 -10.59 17.45
CA ASN A 89 -16.60 -11.34 18.32
C ASN A 89 -16.34 -12.85 18.30
N GLU A 90 -15.62 -13.33 17.28
CA GLU A 90 -15.35 -14.75 17.04
C GLU A 90 -13.86 -14.96 16.71
N GLN A 91 -13.45 -16.24 16.68
CA GLN A 91 -12.09 -16.62 16.32
C GLN A 91 -11.75 -16.13 14.90
N MET A 92 -10.76 -15.24 14.81
CA MET A 92 -10.28 -14.69 13.54
C MET A 92 -8.86 -15.17 13.26
N THR A 93 -8.61 -15.62 12.02
CA THR A 93 -7.26 -15.95 11.54
C THR A 93 -6.93 -15.08 10.34
N VAL A 94 -5.85 -14.30 10.44
CA VAL A 94 -5.32 -13.50 9.33
C VAL A 94 -4.03 -14.14 8.85
N ARG A 95 -3.90 -14.28 7.53
CA ARG A 95 -2.69 -14.77 6.87
C ARG A 95 -2.15 -13.70 5.95
N PHE A 96 -0.90 -13.31 6.16
CA PHE A 96 -0.19 -12.39 5.28
C PHE A 96 0.57 -13.22 4.24
N GLY A 97 0.23 -13.04 2.97
CA GLY A 97 1.03 -13.61 1.87
C GLY A 97 2.40 -12.93 1.79
N ALA A 98 2.37 -11.60 1.91
CA ALA A 98 3.54 -10.75 2.10
C ALA A 98 3.12 -9.57 3.01
N LEU A 99 4.08 -9.07 3.79
CA LEU A 99 3.93 -7.86 4.60
C LEU A 99 5.20 -7.06 4.43
N ASP A 100 5.10 -6.00 3.62
CA ASP A 100 6.26 -5.25 3.19
C ASP A 100 6.10 -3.76 3.47
N LEU A 101 7.22 -3.14 3.86
CA LEU A 101 7.37 -1.70 3.85
C LEU A 101 8.01 -1.30 2.53
N VAL A 102 7.18 -0.89 1.57
CA VAL A 102 7.64 -0.48 0.26
C VAL A 102 8.00 1.00 0.29
N ARG A 103 9.24 1.30 -0.09
CA ARG A 103 9.68 2.67 -0.33
C ARG A 103 9.42 3.02 -1.80
N GLY A 104 8.72 4.13 -2.03
CA GLY A 104 8.67 4.73 -3.36
C GLY A 104 10.03 5.33 -3.72
N GLU A 105 10.52 5.03 -4.92
CA GLU A 105 11.66 5.74 -5.52
C GLU A 105 11.29 7.20 -5.84
N TRP A 106 10.01 7.41 -6.09
CA TRP A 106 9.42 8.67 -6.49
C TRP A 106 8.95 9.50 -5.29
N ARG A 107 9.19 10.82 -5.32
CA ARG A 107 8.89 11.73 -4.20
C ARG A 107 7.86 12.77 -4.61
N ARG A 108 6.71 12.78 -3.94
CA ARG A 108 5.69 13.81 -4.15
C ARG A 108 6.27 15.21 -3.98
N TYR A 109 5.99 16.07 -4.94
CA TYR A 109 6.21 17.50 -4.80
C TYR A 109 5.09 18.09 -3.93
N THR A 110 5.47 18.69 -2.81
CA THR A 110 4.51 19.23 -1.82
C THR A 110 4.26 20.74 -1.97
N GLY A 111 4.93 21.38 -2.93
CA GLY A 111 4.72 22.80 -3.22
C GLY A 111 3.51 23.02 -4.13
N THR A 112 3.02 24.25 -4.11
CA THR A 112 2.14 24.78 -5.15
C THR A 112 2.90 24.88 -6.49
N LEU A 113 2.21 24.53 -7.57
CA LEU A 113 2.68 24.72 -8.94
C LEU A 113 1.99 25.90 -9.63
N ASP A 114 1.04 26.56 -8.95
CA ASP A 114 0.45 27.83 -9.39
C ASP A 114 1.31 28.99 -8.88
N ALA A 115 1.68 29.89 -9.78
CA ALA A 115 2.45 31.08 -9.42
C ALA A 115 1.65 32.08 -8.55
N ASN A 116 0.31 31.97 -8.52
CA ASN A 116 -0.58 32.87 -7.80
C ASN A 116 -1.09 32.31 -6.47
N ASP A 117 -0.89 31.02 -6.20
CA ASP A 117 -1.21 30.40 -4.92
C ASP A 117 0.08 30.02 -4.21
N THR A 118 0.27 30.48 -2.99
CA THR A 118 1.45 30.22 -2.17
C THR A 118 1.22 29.19 -1.07
N ASP A 119 -0.02 28.77 -0.82
CA ASP A 119 -0.36 27.88 0.29
C ASP A 119 -0.88 26.52 -0.22
N PRO A 120 -0.02 25.49 -0.33
CA PRO A 120 -0.44 24.18 -0.81
C PRO A 120 -1.34 23.41 0.19
N THR A 121 -1.61 23.94 1.38
CA THR A 121 -2.37 23.26 2.44
C THR A 121 -3.88 23.51 2.38
N ASN A 122 -4.30 24.48 1.57
CA ASN A 122 -5.72 24.81 1.34
C ASN A 122 -6.44 23.80 0.43
N ASP A 123 -5.68 23.08 -0.40
CA ASP A 123 -6.20 22.15 -1.38
C ASP A 123 -6.70 20.86 -0.72
N ASN A 124 -7.99 20.55 -0.88
CA ASN A 124 -8.57 19.30 -0.42
C ASN A 124 -8.31 18.14 -1.40
N THR A 125 -7.10 18.02 -1.95
CA THR A 125 -6.72 16.97 -2.91
C THR A 125 -5.85 15.91 -2.24
N ASP A 126 -6.36 14.68 -2.15
CA ASP A 126 -5.54 13.53 -1.79
C ASP A 126 -4.75 13.06 -3.01
N PHE A 127 -3.42 13.02 -2.89
CA PHE A 127 -2.54 12.62 -3.97
C PHE A 127 -1.64 11.44 -3.57
N ASP A 128 -1.91 10.29 -4.14
CA ASP A 128 -1.20 9.04 -3.90
C ASP A 128 -0.28 8.70 -5.07
N VAL A 129 0.91 8.19 -4.72
CA VAL A 129 1.89 7.69 -5.67
C VAL A 129 2.13 6.23 -5.38
N LEU A 130 1.73 5.38 -6.31
CA LEU A 130 1.83 3.94 -6.21
C LEU A 130 2.60 3.38 -7.42
N ALA A 131 3.11 2.17 -7.29
CA ALA A 131 3.57 1.39 -8.43
C ALA A 131 2.51 0.32 -8.76
N VAL A 132 2.21 0.17 -10.04
CA VAL A 132 1.43 -0.95 -10.60
C VAL A 132 2.36 -1.85 -11.40
N ASN A 133 2.16 -3.16 -11.31
CA ASN A 133 3.06 -4.11 -11.94
C ASN A 133 2.33 -5.34 -12.49
N VAL A 134 2.97 -6.02 -13.44
CA VAL A 134 2.38 -7.16 -14.15
C VAL A 134 2.25 -8.42 -13.29
N GLN A 135 3.02 -8.54 -12.20
CA GLN A 135 2.98 -9.73 -11.35
C GLN A 135 1.86 -9.66 -10.29
N GLU A 136 1.58 -8.46 -9.78
CA GLU A 136 0.63 -8.22 -8.70
C GLU A 136 -0.71 -7.68 -9.20
N ASN A 137 -0.74 -6.94 -10.32
CA ASN A 137 -1.91 -6.20 -10.78
C ASN A 137 -2.42 -6.67 -12.16
N ASP A 138 -2.11 -7.91 -12.54
CA ASP A 138 -2.59 -8.57 -13.77
C ASP A 138 -4.12 -8.70 -13.85
N THR A 139 -4.77 -8.66 -12.70
CA THR A 139 -6.21 -8.91 -12.50
C THR A 139 -6.92 -7.70 -11.87
N LYS A 140 -6.22 -6.57 -11.79
CA LYS A 140 -6.72 -5.34 -11.20
C LYS A 140 -7.96 -4.82 -11.94
N LEU A 141 -8.93 -4.30 -11.17
CA LEU A 141 -10.10 -3.58 -11.70
C LEU A 141 -9.97 -2.06 -11.48
N PRO A 142 -10.61 -1.23 -12.34
CA PRO A 142 -11.41 -1.58 -13.52
C PRO A 142 -10.56 -1.96 -14.75
N ILE A 143 -9.29 -1.56 -14.77
CA ILE A 143 -8.36 -1.85 -15.86
C ILE A 143 -7.21 -2.66 -15.29
N ASN A 144 -6.97 -3.82 -15.89
CA ASN A 144 -5.87 -4.68 -15.54
C ASN A 144 -4.55 -4.14 -16.09
N TYR A 145 -3.46 -4.40 -15.39
CA TYR A 145 -2.15 -3.99 -15.86
C TYR A 145 -1.66 -4.93 -16.95
N VAL A 146 -1.53 -4.40 -18.17
CA VAL A 146 -0.96 -5.10 -19.31
C VAL A 146 0.29 -4.35 -19.74
N THR A 147 1.37 -5.08 -20.01
CA THR A 147 2.61 -4.50 -20.50
C THR A 147 2.34 -3.67 -21.77
N PRO A 148 2.85 -2.43 -21.85
CA PRO A 148 2.57 -1.55 -22.98
C PRO A 148 2.95 -2.15 -24.33
N PRO A 149 2.26 -1.79 -25.44
CA PRO A 149 2.61 -2.26 -26.77
C PRO A 149 4.08 -1.97 -27.12
N GLY A 150 4.80 -3.00 -27.58
CA GLY A 150 6.21 -2.89 -27.95
C GLY A 150 7.21 -3.06 -26.80
N VAL A 151 6.75 -3.12 -25.55
CA VAL A 151 7.60 -3.42 -24.40
C VAL A 151 7.62 -4.94 -24.17
N GLN A 152 8.82 -5.52 -24.08
CA GLN A 152 9.00 -6.91 -23.70
C GLN A 152 9.64 -6.98 -22.33
N ARG A 153 9.19 -7.93 -21.51
CA ARG A 153 9.78 -8.16 -20.18
C ARG A 153 11.23 -8.62 -20.34
N GLU A 154 12.10 -8.00 -19.57
CA GLU A 154 13.51 -8.38 -19.55
C GLU A 154 13.67 -9.82 -19.06
N GLN A 155 14.57 -10.57 -19.70
CA GLN A 155 14.83 -11.96 -19.37
C GLN A 155 16.16 -12.06 -18.63
N LEU A 156 16.12 -12.56 -17.40
CA LEU A 156 17.30 -12.89 -16.63
C LEU A 156 17.57 -14.39 -16.74
N TYR A 157 18.78 -14.74 -17.13
CA TYR A 157 19.25 -16.12 -17.14
C TYR A 157 19.84 -16.47 -15.78
N ASN A 158 19.19 -17.38 -15.05
CA ASN A 158 19.68 -17.89 -13.78
C ASN A 158 19.74 -19.42 -13.83
N ASN A 159 20.95 -19.99 -13.75
CA ASN A 159 21.20 -21.44 -13.67
C ASN A 159 20.39 -22.27 -14.68
N ASN A 160 20.45 -21.91 -15.97
CA ASN A 160 19.74 -22.54 -17.10
C ASN A 160 18.22 -22.33 -17.15
N THR A 161 17.65 -21.52 -16.26
CA THR A 161 16.25 -21.10 -16.33
C THR A 161 16.15 -19.64 -16.75
N VAL A 162 15.18 -19.34 -17.63
CA VAL A 162 14.85 -17.98 -18.03
C VAL A 162 13.78 -17.46 -17.09
N ILE A 163 14.10 -16.38 -16.38
CA ILE A 163 13.17 -15.71 -15.47
C ILE A 163 12.80 -14.36 -16.08
N ASN A 164 11.52 -14.16 -16.38
CA ASN A 164 11.03 -12.86 -16.82
C ASN A 164 10.98 -11.90 -15.62
N GLN A 165 11.72 -10.80 -15.71
CA GLN A 165 11.73 -9.74 -14.72
C GLN A 165 10.36 -9.07 -14.58
N ASN A 166 10.15 -8.41 -13.45
CA ASN A 166 8.93 -7.66 -13.22
C ASN A 166 8.95 -6.39 -14.10
N GLU A 167 7.77 -5.96 -14.54
CA GLU A 167 7.58 -4.74 -15.32
C GLU A 167 6.54 -3.89 -14.58
N GLN A 168 6.88 -2.61 -14.37
CA GLN A 168 6.14 -1.73 -13.47
C GLN A 168 5.97 -0.34 -14.09
N SER A 169 4.85 0.30 -13.77
CA SER A 169 4.57 1.70 -14.09
C SER A 169 4.17 2.49 -12.86
N LEU A 170 4.30 3.81 -12.96
CA LEU A 170 3.82 4.74 -11.96
C LEU A 170 2.30 4.88 -12.04
N ALA A 171 1.63 4.74 -10.90
CA ALA A 171 0.21 5.01 -10.74
C ALA A 171 0.03 6.27 -9.88
N LEU A 172 -0.42 7.34 -10.54
CA LEU A 172 -0.80 8.58 -9.90
C LEU A 172 -2.29 8.53 -9.62
N ARG A 173 -2.68 8.56 -8.35
CA ARG A 173 -4.08 8.53 -7.94
C ARG A 173 -4.43 9.83 -7.24
N ILE A 174 -5.54 10.40 -7.68
CA ILE A 174 -6.14 11.60 -7.11
C ILE A 174 -7.46 11.19 -6.45
N SER A 175 -7.67 11.61 -5.21
CA SER A 175 -8.90 11.40 -4.44
C SER A 175 -9.23 12.63 -3.58
N GLY A 176 -10.22 12.52 -2.69
CA GLY A 176 -10.70 13.64 -1.88
C GLY A 176 -11.59 14.58 -2.71
N GLY A 177 -11.32 15.88 -2.63
CA GLY A 177 -11.98 16.94 -3.41
C GLY A 177 -11.58 16.99 -4.89
N GLY A 178 -10.60 16.19 -5.32
CA GLY A 178 -10.11 16.19 -6.71
C GLY A 178 -9.15 17.34 -7.00
N LEU A 179 -8.76 17.51 -8.27
CA LEU A 179 -7.97 18.66 -8.71
C LEU A 179 -8.88 19.85 -9.04
N GLU A 180 -8.55 21.01 -8.50
CA GLU A 180 -9.21 22.26 -8.84
C GLU A 180 -8.69 22.86 -10.17
N TYR A 181 -9.38 23.87 -10.68
CA TYR A 181 -8.98 24.52 -11.92
C TYR A 181 -7.58 25.14 -11.78
N LYS A 182 -6.66 24.72 -12.67
CA LYS A 182 -5.22 25.11 -12.70
C LYS A 182 -4.36 24.57 -11.55
N VAL A 183 -4.94 23.85 -10.60
CA VAL A 183 -4.18 23.14 -9.58
C VAL A 183 -3.58 21.86 -10.19
N SER A 184 -2.32 21.60 -9.89
CA SER A 184 -1.62 20.39 -10.35
C SER A 184 -0.86 19.72 -9.22
N ARG A 185 -0.53 18.44 -9.42
CA ARG A 185 0.25 17.62 -8.51
C ARG A 185 1.35 16.92 -9.30
N ALA A 186 2.52 16.81 -8.68
CA ALA A 186 3.71 16.27 -9.32
C ALA A 186 4.48 15.33 -8.38
N VAL A 187 5.36 14.56 -9.00
CA VAL A 187 6.19 13.51 -8.40
C VAL A 187 7.60 13.59 -8.98
#